data_AF-A0A4Q4V683-F1
#
_entry.id   AF-A0A4Q4V683-F1
#
_cell.length_a   1.000
_cell.length_b   1.000
_cell.length_c   1.000
_cell.angle_alpha   90.00
_cell.angle_beta   90.00
_cell.angle_gamma   90.00
#
_symmetry.space_group_name_H-M   'P 1'
#
loop_
_entity.id
_entity.type
_entity.pdbx_description
1 polymer ?
#
loop_
_entity_poly.entity_id
_entity_poly.type
_entity_poly.pdbx_seq_one_letter_code
_entity_poly.pdbx_strand_id
1 'polypeptide(L)'
;MSGTHGMGGVYEDQDQRNFADSSIKEEQRTQNINVEGYMPKDKPRAMNEIRSQEIETATEERYKNDPLSRAQAHGNKPSRGAMADADIQADEEEMLKKKQQQQTDSMPGKNEKKYKHAFAPASLNFPGPFDCAKFATHMAHLRGLLRGFPVRASEVRPNPWLSQVAVWADSRAEFHDEVGDGDGDGEEGEGEWEFRGEYMRVLTMDVSGEKVEQVLEFLDSKA
;
A
#
# COMPACT_ATOMS: atom_id res chain seq x y z
N MET A 1 77.00 -19.48 28.11
CA MET A 1 75.68 -18.91 28.44
C MET A 1 75.23 -18.07 27.26
N SER A 2 74.12 -18.40 26.59
CA SER A 2 73.38 -17.42 25.78
C SER A 2 71.99 -17.97 25.51
N GLY A 3 70.99 -17.11 25.77
CA GLY A 3 69.61 -17.45 26.08
C GLY A 3 68.83 -18.14 24.97
N THR A 4 68.09 -19.16 25.39
CA THR A 4 66.86 -19.65 24.77
C THR A 4 65.91 -18.46 24.56
N HIS A 5 65.77 -17.99 23.33
CA HIS A 5 64.77 -16.99 23.00
C HIS A 5 63.42 -17.72 22.95
N GLY A 6 62.52 -17.33 23.86
CA GLY A 6 61.17 -17.88 23.94
C GLY A 6 60.43 -17.69 22.61
N MET A 7 59.73 -18.75 22.21
CA MET A 7 58.66 -18.66 21.23
C MET A 7 57.68 -17.58 21.70
N GLY A 8 57.77 -16.39 21.09
CA GLY A 8 56.82 -15.30 21.31
C GLY A 8 55.45 -15.82 20.95
N GLY A 9 54.57 -15.88 21.95
CA GLY A 9 53.20 -16.32 21.78
C GLY A 9 52.57 -15.63 20.58
N VAL A 10 52.01 -16.44 19.69
CA VAL A 10 51.04 -16.01 18.69
C VAL A 10 49.89 -15.42 19.50
N TYR A 11 49.94 -14.10 19.73
CA TYR A 11 48.81 -13.37 20.28
C TYR A 11 47.71 -13.46 19.22
N GLU A 12 46.57 -14.04 19.59
CA GLU A 12 45.38 -14.01 18.76
C GLU A 12 45.00 -12.54 18.56
N ASP A 13 45.21 -12.01 17.35
CA ASP A 13 44.98 -10.60 16.94
C ASP A 13 43.56 -10.07 17.25
N GLN A 14 42.65 -10.93 17.72
CA GLN A 14 41.28 -10.57 18.10
C GLN A 14 41.13 -10.14 19.56
N ASP A 15 42.03 -10.55 20.47
CA ASP A 15 41.89 -10.28 21.92
C ASP A 15 42.26 -8.84 22.33
N GLN A 16 42.71 -8.02 21.38
CA GLN A 16 43.18 -6.64 21.61
C GLN A 16 42.17 -5.56 21.21
N ARG A 17 40.91 -5.90 20.94
CA ARG A 17 39.89 -4.90 20.57
C ARG A 17 39.36 -4.18 21.81
N ASN A 18 39.54 -2.86 21.86
CA ASN A 18 38.92 -2.02 22.87
C ASN A 18 37.45 -1.77 22.50
N PHE A 19 36.53 -2.18 23.37
CA PHE A 19 35.09 -1.95 23.22
C PHE A 19 34.65 -0.70 23.99
N ALA A 20 33.72 0.06 23.43
CA ALA A 20 33.11 1.17 24.15
C ALA A 20 32.18 0.65 25.26
N ASP A 21 32.12 1.35 26.39
CA ASP A 21 31.25 0.98 27.53
C ASP A 21 29.77 0.91 27.14
N SER A 22 29.34 1.67 26.13
CA SER A 22 27.99 1.60 25.58
C SER A 22 27.69 0.25 24.93
N SER A 23 28.64 -0.31 24.18
CA SER A 23 28.49 -1.63 23.54
C SER A 23 28.42 -2.74 24.58
N ILE A 24 29.21 -2.65 25.65
CA ILE A 24 29.20 -3.62 26.76
C ILE A 24 27.83 -3.66 27.45
N LYS A 25 27.22 -2.49 27.67
CA LYS A 25 25.87 -2.39 28.27
C LYS A 25 24.75 -2.85 27.35
N GLU A 26 24.93 -2.72 26.04
CA GLU A 26 23.97 -3.17 25.04
C GLU A 26 23.93 -4.70 24.98
N GLU A 27 25.10 -5.36 24.91
CA GLU A 27 25.18 -6.83 24.91
C GLU A 27 24.58 -7.45 26.18
N GLN A 28 24.73 -6.79 27.33
CA GLN A 28 24.14 -7.26 28.57
C GLN A 28 22.60 -7.27 28.54
N ARG A 29 21.97 -6.39 27.75
CA ARG A 29 20.51 -6.33 27.60
C ARG A 29 19.99 -7.35 26.60
N THR A 30 20.74 -7.63 25.54
CA THR A 30 20.32 -8.52 24.44
C THR A 30 20.59 -9.98 24.76
N GLN A 31 21.78 -10.30 25.28
CA GLN A 31 22.24 -11.68 25.50
C GLN A 31 22.04 -12.16 26.95
N ASN A 32 21.61 -11.27 27.85
CA ASN A 32 21.46 -11.55 29.30
C ASN A 32 22.77 -12.05 29.96
N ILE A 33 23.93 -11.73 29.36
CA ILE A 33 25.27 -12.04 29.87
C ILE A 33 25.81 -10.79 30.58
N ASN A 34 26.19 -10.90 31.85
CA ASN A 34 26.70 -9.77 32.63
C ASN A 34 28.19 -9.48 32.32
N VAL A 35 28.46 -8.92 31.14
CA VAL A 35 29.81 -8.54 30.68
C VAL A 35 30.43 -7.47 31.59
N GLU A 36 29.62 -6.58 32.18
CA GLU A 36 30.06 -5.51 33.08
C GLU A 36 30.73 -6.05 34.35
N GLY A 37 30.30 -7.24 34.81
CA GLY A 37 30.82 -7.95 35.98
C GLY A 37 32.16 -8.68 35.78
N TYR A 38 32.66 -8.79 34.54
CA TYR A 38 33.98 -9.39 34.27
C TYR A 38 35.11 -8.44 34.67
N MET A 39 36.29 -8.98 34.99
CA MET A 39 37.45 -8.13 35.26
C MET A 39 37.82 -7.30 34.02
N PRO A 40 38.34 -6.06 34.17
CA PRO A 40 38.65 -5.18 33.03
C PRO A 40 39.52 -5.82 31.94
N LYS A 41 40.35 -6.79 32.30
CA LYS A 41 41.26 -7.54 31.43
C LYS A 41 40.53 -8.60 30.59
N ASP A 42 39.42 -9.12 31.12
CA ASP A 42 38.65 -10.22 30.54
C ASP A 42 37.40 -9.71 29.79
N LYS A 43 37.03 -8.43 29.95
CA LYS A 43 35.92 -7.80 29.22
C LYS A 43 36.08 -7.87 27.70
N PRO A 44 37.25 -7.58 27.09
CA PRO A 44 37.43 -7.71 25.64
C PRO A 44 37.22 -9.13 25.15
N ARG A 45 37.72 -10.12 25.91
CA ARG A 45 37.58 -11.54 25.60
C ARG A 45 36.12 -11.98 25.62
N ALA A 46 35.38 -11.60 26.67
CA ALA A 46 33.94 -11.88 26.77
C ALA A 46 33.13 -11.24 25.63
N MET A 47 33.47 -10.01 25.23
CA MET A 47 32.83 -9.33 24.10
C MET A 47 33.13 -9.98 22.76
N ASN A 48 34.36 -10.46 22.55
CA ASN A 48 34.73 -11.20 21.34
C ASN A 48 33.95 -12.52 21.25
N GLU A 49 33.83 -13.24 22.36
CA GLU A 49 33.11 -14.51 22.43
C GLU A 49 31.62 -14.34 22.10
N ILE A 50 30.97 -13.30 22.64
CA ILE A 50 29.58 -12.96 22.32
C ILE A 50 29.43 -12.67 20.82
N ARG A 51 30.28 -11.82 20.26
CA ARG A 51 30.22 -11.50 18.83
C ARG A 51 30.50 -12.69 17.92
N SER A 52 31.39 -13.60 18.32
CA SER A 52 31.60 -14.84 17.56
C SER A 52 30.34 -15.70 17.57
N GLN A 53 29.69 -15.84 18.74
CA GLN A 53 28.43 -16.58 18.84
C GLN A 53 27.30 -15.93 18.02
N GLU A 54 27.24 -14.59 17.96
CA GLU A 54 26.28 -13.88 17.10
C GLU A 54 26.54 -14.11 15.62
N ILE A 55 27.81 -14.10 15.19
CA ILE A 55 28.16 -14.40 13.81
C ILE A 55 27.83 -15.86 13.47
N GLU A 56 28.13 -16.79 14.37
CA GLU A 56 27.79 -18.22 14.19
C GLU A 56 26.28 -18.43 14.12
N THR A 57 25.52 -17.91 15.07
CA THR A 57 24.05 -18.01 15.06
C THR A 57 23.42 -17.34 13.84
N ALA A 58 23.87 -16.14 13.46
CA ALA A 58 23.36 -15.46 12.27
C ALA A 58 23.73 -16.21 10.97
N THR A 59 24.90 -16.84 10.90
CA THR A 59 25.28 -17.67 9.74
C THR A 59 24.48 -18.97 9.70
N GLU A 60 24.25 -19.61 10.85
CA GLU A 60 23.39 -20.79 10.97
C GLU A 60 21.93 -20.50 10.61
N GLU A 61 21.39 -19.36 11.02
CA GLU A 61 20.03 -18.95 10.65
C GLU A 61 19.92 -18.71 9.13
N ARG A 62 20.94 -18.10 8.52
CA ARG A 62 21.01 -18.00 7.05
C ARG A 62 21.07 -19.37 6.39
N TYR A 63 21.86 -20.31 6.93
CA TYR A 63 21.91 -21.69 6.42
C TYR A 63 20.59 -22.46 6.57
N LYS A 64 19.78 -22.13 7.57
CA LYS A 64 18.44 -22.73 7.77
C LYS A 64 17.40 -22.17 6.79
N ASN A 65 17.49 -20.87 6.47
CA ASN A 65 16.49 -20.17 5.67
C ASN A 65 16.80 -20.17 4.16
N ASP A 66 18.07 -20.35 3.77
CA ASP A 66 18.51 -20.38 2.37
C ASP A 66 19.30 -21.67 2.08
N PRO A 67 18.74 -22.62 1.31
CA PRO A 67 19.41 -23.88 0.97
C PRO A 67 20.65 -23.71 0.08
N LEU A 68 20.85 -22.56 -0.58
CA LEU A 68 22.00 -22.27 -1.44
C LEU A 68 23.18 -21.69 -0.68
N SER A 69 22.92 -21.03 0.45
CA SER A 69 23.89 -20.23 1.20
C SER A 69 25.12 -21.04 1.64
N ARG A 70 24.95 -22.31 2.01
CA ARG A 70 26.07 -23.19 2.42
C ARG A 70 27.03 -23.51 1.27
N ALA A 71 26.50 -23.76 0.06
CA ALA A 71 27.33 -24.05 -1.09
C ALA A 71 28.09 -22.80 -1.57
N GLN A 72 27.40 -21.65 -1.60
CA GLN A 72 27.98 -20.37 -2.00
C GLN A 72 29.07 -19.89 -1.02
N ALA A 73 28.86 -20.03 0.29
CA ALA A 73 29.85 -19.64 1.32
C ALA A 73 31.18 -20.40 1.18
N HIS A 74 31.16 -21.63 0.67
CA HIS A 74 32.34 -22.45 0.43
C HIS A 74 32.87 -22.37 -1.02
N GLY A 75 32.32 -21.50 -1.87
CA GLY A 75 32.73 -21.36 -3.27
C GLY A 75 32.37 -22.56 -4.15
N ASN A 76 31.46 -23.42 -3.68
CA ASN A 76 31.04 -24.62 -4.36
C ASN A 76 29.74 -24.39 -5.13
N LYS A 77 29.54 -25.16 -6.21
CA LYS A 77 28.24 -25.17 -6.90
C LYS A 77 27.19 -25.85 -6.00
N PRO A 78 26.00 -25.26 -5.83
CA PRO A 78 24.90 -25.88 -5.10
C PRO A 78 24.54 -27.25 -5.68
N SER A 79 24.03 -28.15 -4.84
CA SER A 79 23.55 -29.44 -5.32
C SER A 79 22.28 -29.25 -6.16
N ARG A 80 21.99 -30.20 -7.05
CA ARG A 80 20.80 -30.17 -7.90
C ARG A 80 19.49 -30.11 -7.09
N GLY A 81 19.47 -30.74 -5.92
CA GLY A 81 18.33 -30.69 -4.99
C GLY A 81 18.19 -29.31 -4.33
N ALA A 82 19.30 -28.72 -3.85
CA ALA A 82 19.27 -27.40 -3.23
C ALA A 82 18.82 -26.29 -4.19
N MET A 83 19.12 -26.41 -5.49
CA MET A 83 18.56 -25.51 -6.50
C MET A 83 17.05 -25.68 -6.65
N ALA A 84 16.56 -26.92 -6.70
CA ALA A 84 15.12 -27.18 -6.83
C ALA A 84 14.34 -26.68 -5.60
N ASP A 85 14.89 -26.86 -4.40
CA ASP A 85 14.25 -26.38 -3.17
C ASP A 85 14.20 -24.84 -3.12
N ALA A 86 15.25 -24.15 -3.60
CA ALA A 86 15.26 -22.69 -3.71
C ALA A 86 14.24 -22.16 -4.72
N ASP A 87 14.12 -22.83 -5.88
CA ASP A 87 13.12 -22.48 -6.90
C ASP A 87 11.69 -22.67 -6.37
N ILE A 88 11.42 -23.77 -5.66
CA ILE A 88 10.11 -24.03 -5.03
C ILE A 88 9.79 -22.96 -3.99
N GLN A 89 10.76 -22.58 -3.15
CA GLN A 89 10.55 -21.57 -2.11
C GLN A 89 10.27 -20.19 -2.72
N ALA A 90 10.95 -19.82 -3.80
CA ALA A 90 10.68 -18.59 -4.54
C ALA A 90 9.26 -18.58 -5.15
N ASP A 91 8.86 -19.68 -5.77
CA ASP A 91 7.52 -19.84 -6.36
C ASP A 91 6.42 -19.81 -5.28
N GLU A 92 6.65 -20.45 -4.14
CA GLU A 92 5.73 -20.44 -2.99
C GLU A 92 5.60 -19.04 -2.38
N GLU A 93 6.70 -18.28 -2.25
CA GLU A 93 6.66 -16.89 -1.79
C GLU A 93 5.90 -15.98 -2.75
N GLU A 94 6.06 -16.16 -4.07
CA GLU A 94 5.28 -15.44 -5.06
C GLU A 94 3.79 -15.79 -4.99
N MET A 95 3.46 -17.07 -4.86
CA MET A 95 2.08 -17.53 -4.69
C MET A 95 1.48 -17.00 -3.39
N LEU A 96 2.23 -16.98 -2.30
CA LEU A 96 1.80 -16.42 -1.02
C LEU A 96 1.59 -14.91 -1.09
N LYS A 97 2.44 -14.16 -1.80
CA LYS A 97 2.23 -12.71 -2.04
C LYS A 97 0.98 -12.46 -2.87
N LYS A 98 0.76 -13.22 -3.94
CA LYS A 98 -0.47 -13.14 -4.77
C LYS A 98 -1.71 -13.50 -3.95
N LYS A 99 -1.64 -14.57 -3.14
CA LYS A 99 -2.74 -14.99 -2.27
C LYS A 99 -2.99 -13.99 -1.14
N GLN A 100 -1.95 -13.40 -0.54
CA GLN A 100 -2.10 -12.35 0.45
C GLN A 100 -2.72 -11.09 -0.17
N GLN A 101 -2.32 -10.68 -1.38
CA GLN A 101 -2.98 -9.59 -2.11
C GLN A 101 -4.46 -9.90 -2.40
N GLN A 102 -4.75 -11.09 -2.92
CA GLN A 102 -6.13 -11.53 -3.17
C GLN A 102 -6.97 -11.67 -1.88
N GLN A 103 -6.34 -12.08 -0.78
CA GLN A 103 -6.98 -12.23 0.53
C GLN A 103 -7.17 -10.88 1.23
N THR A 104 -6.29 -9.90 1.03
CA THR A 104 -6.49 -8.52 1.48
C THR A 104 -7.64 -7.83 0.73
N ASP A 105 -7.89 -8.21 -0.53
CA ASP A 105 -9.06 -7.76 -1.30
C ASP A 105 -10.35 -8.51 -0.92
N SER A 106 -10.25 -9.72 -0.37
CA SER A 106 -11.40 -10.56 0.00
C SER A 106 -11.79 -10.51 1.49
N MET A 107 -11.09 -9.73 2.32
CA MET A 107 -11.46 -9.51 3.72
C MET A 107 -12.40 -8.30 3.85
N PRO A 108 -13.68 -8.46 4.21
CA PRO A 108 -14.57 -7.34 4.44
C PRO A 108 -14.11 -6.60 5.70
N GLY A 109 -13.44 -5.45 5.52
CA GLY A 109 -13.24 -4.50 6.61
C GLY A 109 -11.85 -3.91 6.84
N LYS A 110 -10.87 -4.04 5.93
CA LYS A 110 -9.57 -3.34 6.12
C LYS A 110 -9.10 -2.39 5.01
N ASN A 111 -9.73 -2.36 3.84
CA ASN A 111 -9.52 -1.32 2.83
C ASN A 111 -10.85 -0.62 2.49
N GLU A 112 -11.54 -0.09 3.50
CA GLU A 112 -12.68 0.80 3.27
C GLU A 112 -12.22 2.16 2.74
N LYS A 113 -11.63 2.19 1.54
CA LYS A 113 -11.71 3.39 0.72
C LYS A 113 -13.16 3.47 0.22
N LYS A 114 -14.02 3.98 1.09
CA LYS A 114 -15.44 4.21 0.78
C LYS A 114 -15.49 5.20 -0.36
N TYR A 115 -16.12 4.79 -1.45
CA TYR A 115 -16.48 5.66 -2.55
C TYR A 115 -16.98 7.01 -2.03
N LYS A 116 -16.42 8.11 -2.53
CA LYS A 116 -16.86 9.48 -2.21
C LYS A 116 -17.27 10.22 -3.47
N HIS A 117 -18.47 10.78 -3.46
CA HIS A 117 -18.96 11.64 -4.53
C HIS A 117 -19.22 13.04 -4.00
N ALA A 118 -18.60 14.05 -4.61
CA ALA A 118 -18.78 15.44 -4.25
C ALA A 118 -19.18 16.27 -5.47
N PHE A 119 -20.08 17.23 -5.25
CA PHE A 119 -20.50 18.18 -6.26
C PHE A 119 -19.77 19.53 -6.09
N ALA A 120 -19.51 20.19 -7.20
CA ALA A 120 -18.93 21.51 -7.29
C ALA A 120 -19.68 22.36 -8.35
N PRO A 121 -19.62 23.70 -8.29
CA PRO A 121 -19.05 24.49 -7.20
C PRO A 121 -19.86 24.38 -5.90
N ALA A 122 -19.20 24.58 -4.75
CA ALA A 122 -19.84 24.50 -3.44
C ALA A 122 -21.01 25.51 -3.25
N SER A 123 -21.06 26.56 -4.09
CA SER A 123 -22.14 27.54 -4.13
C SER A 123 -23.51 26.94 -4.48
N LEU A 124 -23.56 25.77 -5.13
CA LEU A 124 -24.81 25.08 -5.44
C LEU A 124 -25.44 24.40 -4.21
N ASN A 125 -24.74 24.37 -3.07
CA ASN A 125 -25.21 23.85 -1.78
C ASN A 125 -25.85 22.45 -1.88
N PHE A 126 -25.34 21.60 -2.78
CA PHE A 126 -25.79 20.22 -2.90
C PHE A 126 -25.44 19.44 -1.62
N PRO A 127 -26.34 18.57 -1.13
CA PRO A 127 -26.00 17.67 -0.04
C PRO A 127 -24.79 16.82 -0.45
N GLY A 128 -23.78 16.68 0.42
CA GLY A 128 -22.59 15.89 0.10
C GLY A 128 -21.38 16.24 0.97
N PRO A 129 -20.30 15.42 0.94
CA PRO A 129 -20.06 14.33 0.01
C PRO A 129 -20.90 13.07 0.30
N PHE A 130 -21.35 12.39 -0.77
CA PHE A 130 -22.08 11.13 -0.71
C PHE A 130 -21.13 9.94 -0.58
N ASP A 131 -21.52 8.96 0.22
CA ASP A 131 -21.01 7.59 0.11
C ASP A 131 -21.83 6.79 -0.92
N CYS A 132 -21.40 5.58 -1.24
CA CYS A 132 -22.06 4.73 -2.26
C CYS A 132 -23.55 4.51 -1.97
N ALA A 133 -23.90 4.26 -0.70
CA ALA A 133 -25.28 4.00 -0.31
C ALA A 133 -26.16 5.24 -0.50
N LYS A 134 -25.70 6.41 -0.01
CA LYS A 134 -26.43 7.67 -0.16
C LYS A 134 -26.53 8.11 -1.62
N PHE A 135 -25.49 7.88 -2.42
CA PHE A 135 -25.52 8.17 -3.85
C PHE A 135 -26.51 7.25 -4.60
N ALA A 136 -26.57 5.96 -4.24
CA ALA A 136 -27.58 5.05 -4.78
C ALA A 136 -29.01 5.50 -4.43
N THR A 137 -29.24 5.97 -3.20
CA THR A 137 -30.53 6.56 -2.81
C THR A 137 -30.85 7.82 -3.62
N HIS A 138 -29.87 8.70 -3.84
CA HIS A 138 -30.04 9.90 -4.68
C HIS A 138 -30.43 9.52 -6.12
N MET A 139 -29.74 8.54 -6.72
CA MET A 139 -30.07 8.03 -8.05
C MET A 139 -31.45 7.36 -8.10
N ALA A 140 -31.87 6.66 -7.03
CA ALA A 140 -33.20 6.09 -6.95
C ALA A 140 -34.30 7.17 -6.92
N HIS A 141 -34.06 8.29 -6.24
CA HIS A 141 -34.96 9.45 -6.27
C HIS A 141 -35.05 10.02 -7.70
N LEU A 142 -33.91 10.25 -8.36
CA LEU A 142 -33.88 10.79 -9.72
C LEU A 142 -34.63 9.91 -10.72
N ARG A 143 -34.56 8.58 -10.58
CA ARG A 143 -35.33 7.63 -11.40
C ARG A 143 -36.85 7.73 -11.25
N GLY A 144 -37.34 8.31 -10.15
CA GLY A 144 -38.77 8.58 -10.00
C GLY A 144 -39.23 9.80 -10.81
N LEU A 145 -38.31 10.71 -11.14
CA LEU A 145 -38.60 11.95 -11.87
C LEU A 145 -38.24 11.85 -13.35
N LEU A 146 -37.15 11.14 -13.65
CA LEU A 146 -36.55 11.03 -14.97
C LEU A 146 -36.81 9.65 -15.56
N ARG A 147 -37.40 9.63 -16.75
CA ARG A 147 -37.41 8.47 -17.64
C ARG A 147 -35.98 8.10 -18.06
N GLY A 148 -35.13 9.10 -18.26
CA GLY A 148 -33.76 8.93 -18.71
C GLY A 148 -32.89 10.15 -18.40
N PHE A 149 -31.60 9.90 -18.24
CA PHE A 149 -30.59 10.95 -18.14
C PHE A 149 -29.31 10.51 -18.87
N PRO A 150 -29.36 10.38 -20.22
CA PRO A 150 -28.19 10.02 -21.00
C PRO A 150 -27.09 11.07 -20.82
N VAL A 151 -25.93 10.63 -20.33
CA VAL A 151 -24.71 11.44 -20.23
C VAL A 151 -23.75 11.00 -21.32
N ARG A 152 -23.32 11.92 -22.17
CA ARG A 152 -22.39 11.68 -23.28
C ARG A 152 -21.07 12.35 -22.98
N ALA A 153 -19.99 11.58 -23.02
CA ALA A 153 -18.64 12.14 -22.88
C ALA A 153 -18.26 12.88 -24.17
N SER A 154 -17.91 14.15 -24.05
CA SER A 154 -17.43 14.99 -25.14
C SER A 154 -15.90 14.98 -25.21
N GLU A 155 -15.24 15.01 -24.05
CA GLU A 155 -13.77 14.94 -23.97
C GLU A 155 -13.33 14.10 -22.75
N VAL A 156 -12.30 13.27 -22.94
CA VAL A 156 -11.72 12.45 -21.87
C VAL A 156 -10.22 12.72 -21.80
N ARG A 157 -9.75 13.15 -20.63
CA ARG A 157 -8.34 13.42 -20.36
C ARG A 157 -7.83 12.54 -19.22
N PRO A 158 -7.01 11.51 -19.53
CA PRO A 158 -6.37 10.70 -18.49
C PRO A 158 -5.21 11.47 -17.84
N ASN A 159 -5.05 11.29 -16.54
CA ASN A 159 -3.92 11.74 -15.73
C ASN A 159 -3.34 10.55 -14.93
N PRO A 160 -2.47 9.75 -15.55
CA PRO A 160 -1.96 8.52 -14.95
C PRO A 160 -1.10 8.76 -13.69
N TRP A 161 -0.49 9.94 -13.57
CA TRP A 161 0.35 10.31 -12.43
C TRP A 161 -0.43 10.41 -11.12
N LEU A 162 -1.72 10.75 -11.21
CA LEU A 162 -2.62 10.87 -10.06
C LEU A 162 -3.69 9.77 -10.04
N SER A 163 -3.59 8.77 -10.92
CA SER A 163 -4.64 7.77 -11.15
C SER A 163 -6.01 8.42 -11.37
N GLN A 164 -6.05 9.49 -12.17
CA GLN A 164 -7.25 10.28 -12.41
C GLN A 164 -7.68 10.29 -13.88
N VAL A 165 -8.97 10.47 -14.11
CA VAL A 165 -9.53 10.74 -15.43
C VAL A 165 -10.50 11.91 -15.31
N ALA A 166 -10.24 12.99 -16.06
CA ALA A 166 -11.17 14.09 -16.20
C ALA A 166 -12.03 13.85 -17.43
N VAL A 167 -13.35 13.93 -17.27
CA VAL A 167 -14.35 13.70 -18.32
C VAL A 167 -15.22 14.93 -18.42
N TRP A 168 -15.22 15.57 -19.58
CA TRP A 168 -16.25 16.54 -19.94
C TRP A 168 -17.40 15.79 -20.57
N ALA A 169 -18.62 16.14 -20.18
CA ALA A 169 -19.82 15.50 -20.65
C ALA A 169 -20.98 16.46 -20.78
N ASP A 170 -21.85 16.19 -21.73
CA ASP A 170 -23.16 16.81 -21.87
C ASP A 170 -24.26 15.80 -21.51
N SER A 171 -25.38 16.30 -20.99
CA SER A 171 -26.57 15.48 -20.79
C SER A 171 -27.83 16.22 -21.18
N ARG A 172 -28.85 15.42 -21.50
CA ARG A 172 -30.22 15.88 -21.70
C ARG A 172 -31.13 15.04 -20.82
N ALA A 173 -31.88 15.68 -19.94
CA ALA A 173 -32.85 14.98 -19.10
C ALA A 173 -34.10 14.63 -19.91
N GLU A 174 -34.60 13.43 -19.69
CA GLU A 174 -35.87 12.96 -20.22
C GLU A 174 -36.78 12.76 -19.00
N PHE A 175 -37.69 13.69 -18.75
CA PHE A 175 -38.63 13.62 -17.63
C PHE A 175 -39.75 12.63 -17.93
N HIS A 176 -40.39 12.11 -16.87
CA HIS A 176 -41.66 11.41 -17.03
C HIS A 176 -42.78 12.39 -17.40
N ASP A 177 -43.69 11.96 -18.26
CA ASP A 177 -44.84 12.77 -18.71
C ASP A 177 -45.70 13.24 -17.52
N GLU A 178 -45.79 12.44 -16.46
CA GLU A 178 -46.54 12.72 -15.22
C GLU A 178 -45.93 13.81 -14.32
N VAL A 179 -44.70 14.26 -14.61
CA VAL A 179 -44.02 15.33 -13.83
C VAL A 179 -44.25 16.70 -14.48
N GLY A 180 -44.64 16.73 -15.75
CA GLY A 180 -44.88 17.93 -16.53
C GLY A 180 -46.35 18.33 -16.53
N ASP A 181 -46.92 18.62 -15.37
CA ASP A 181 -48.24 19.26 -15.30
C ASP A 181 -48.04 20.68 -14.76
N GLY A 182 -48.23 21.67 -15.64
CA GLY A 182 -48.43 23.05 -15.23
C GLY A 182 -49.58 23.11 -14.23
N ASP A 183 -49.38 23.85 -13.16
CA ASP A 183 -50.41 24.11 -12.16
C ASP A 183 -51.70 24.56 -12.87
N GLY A 184 -52.81 23.99 -12.44
CA GLY A 184 -54.10 24.14 -13.08
C GLY A 184 -54.64 25.57 -13.04
N ASP A 185 -54.22 26.39 -13.99
CA ASP A 185 -54.82 27.69 -14.32
C ASP A 185 -54.34 28.20 -15.68
N GLY A 186 -54.71 27.47 -16.74
CA GLY A 186 -55.22 28.07 -17.97
C GLY A 186 -54.38 29.12 -18.73
N GLU A 187 -53.06 29.19 -18.54
CA GLU A 187 -52.16 29.86 -19.47
C GLU A 187 -51.19 28.84 -20.07
N GLU A 188 -51.42 28.51 -21.35
CA GLU A 188 -50.56 27.70 -22.19
C GLU A 188 -49.18 28.36 -22.32
N GLY A 189 -48.30 28.08 -21.36
CA GLY A 189 -46.87 28.27 -21.49
C GLY A 189 -46.29 27.07 -22.24
N GLU A 190 -46.30 27.11 -23.57
CA GLU A 190 -45.58 26.15 -24.42
C GLU A 190 -44.07 26.22 -24.12
N GLY A 191 -43.61 25.36 -23.23
CA GLY A 191 -42.19 25.15 -22.95
C GLY A 191 -41.94 23.68 -22.69
N GLU A 192 -41.46 22.97 -23.70
CA GLU A 192 -40.92 21.63 -23.54
C GLU A 192 -39.83 21.70 -22.44
N TRP A 193 -40.03 21.03 -21.31
CA TRP A 193 -39.08 21.04 -20.20
C TRP A 193 -37.77 20.33 -20.62
N GLU A 194 -36.88 21.06 -21.28
CA GLU A 194 -35.58 20.55 -21.69
C GLU A 194 -34.51 20.97 -20.67
N PHE A 195 -34.19 20.07 -19.75
CA PHE A 195 -33.02 20.25 -18.89
C PHE A 195 -31.78 19.72 -19.59
N ARG A 196 -30.98 20.64 -20.13
CA ARG A 196 -29.66 20.36 -20.70
C ARG A 196 -28.59 20.83 -19.72
N GLY A 197 -27.59 20.00 -19.48
CA GLY A 197 -26.46 20.43 -18.67
C GLY A 197 -25.12 19.99 -19.25
N GLU A 198 -24.11 20.77 -18.93
CA GLU A 198 -22.71 20.48 -19.21
C GLU A 198 -22.00 20.26 -17.87
N TYR A 199 -21.16 19.22 -17.83
CA TYR A 199 -20.54 18.75 -16.59
C TYR A 199 -19.10 18.37 -16.84
N MET A 200 -18.27 18.55 -15.81
CA MET A 200 -16.93 17.98 -15.76
C MET A 200 -16.83 17.06 -14.56
N ARG A 201 -16.46 15.80 -14.78
CA ARG A 201 -16.25 14.80 -13.72
C ARG A 201 -14.79 14.44 -13.64
N VAL A 202 -14.19 14.60 -12.47
CA VAL A 202 -12.86 14.08 -12.15
C VAL A 202 -13.04 12.79 -11.37
N LEU A 203 -12.69 11.67 -12.02
CA LEU A 203 -12.71 10.33 -11.45
C LEU A 203 -11.32 10.00 -10.92
N THR A 204 -11.21 9.65 -9.65
CA THR A 204 -9.98 9.09 -9.08
C THR A 204 -10.16 7.59 -8.94
N MET A 205 -9.23 6.85 -9.56
CA MET A 205 -9.23 5.40 -9.61
C MET A 205 -8.43 4.82 -8.43
N ASP A 206 -8.69 3.56 -8.12
CA ASP A 206 -7.88 2.77 -7.22
C ASP A 206 -6.50 2.44 -7.82
N VAL A 207 -5.64 1.80 -7.02
CA VAL A 207 -4.27 1.45 -7.44
C VAL A 207 -4.27 0.49 -8.63
N SER A 208 -5.32 -0.33 -8.76
CA SER A 208 -5.48 -1.25 -9.90
C SER A 208 -5.93 -0.52 -11.18
N GLY A 209 -6.62 0.62 -11.06
CA GLY A 209 -7.24 1.31 -12.18
C GLY A 209 -8.58 0.71 -12.62
N GLU A 210 -9.11 -0.27 -11.88
CA GLU A 210 -10.36 -0.94 -12.22
C GLU A 210 -11.58 -0.32 -11.55
N LYS A 211 -11.40 0.37 -10.41
CA LYS A 211 -12.50 0.91 -9.60
C LYS A 211 -12.35 2.40 -9.36
N VAL A 212 -13.47 3.12 -9.38
CA VAL A 212 -13.51 4.52 -8.99
C VAL A 212 -13.65 4.64 -7.47
N GLU A 213 -12.70 5.32 -6.82
CA GLU A 213 -12.71 5.59 -5.38
C GLU A 213 -13.34 6.96 -5.06
N GLN A 214 -13.16 7.94 -5.94
CA GLN A 214 -13.67 9.29 -5.72
C GLN A 214 -14.14 9.93 -7.01
N VAL A 215 -15.26 10.65 -6.93
CA VAL A 215 -15.81 11.47 -8.00
C VAL A 215 -15.96 12.89 -7.50
N LEU A 216 -15.41 13.83 -8.27
CA LEU A 216 -15.71 15.26 -8.13
C LEU A 216 -16.43 15.71 -9.39
N GLU A 217 -17.70 16.09 -9.25
CA GLU A 217 -18.56 16.48 -10.35
C GLU A 217 -18.81 17.99 -10.31
N PHE A 218 -18.35 18.70 -11.33
CA PHE A 218 -18.64 20.10 -11.57
C PHE A 218 -19.89 20.21 -12.43
N LEU A 219 -20.89 20.90 -11.89
CA LEU A 219 -22.12 21.23 -12.57
C LEU A 219 -22.05 22.67 -13.05
N ASP A 220 -22.44 22.93 -14.30
CA ASP A 220 -22.66 24.31 -14.75
C ASP A 220 -23.82 24.92 -13.96
N SER A 221 -23.53 25.98 -13.22
CA SER A 221 -24.48 26.63 -12.31
C SER A 221 -25.25 27.76 -12.97
N LYS A 222 -25.10 28.00 -14.28
CA LYS A 222 -25.89 29.00 -14.99
C LYS A 222 -27.25 28.42 -15.40
N ALA A 223 -28.23 28.63 -14.52
CA ALA A 223 -29.63 28.73 -14.91
C ALA A 223 -29.89 30.12 -15.52
#